data_AF-A0AAF0CPQ6-F1
#
_entry.id   AF-A0AAF0CPQ6-F1
#
_cell.length_a   1.000
_cell.length_b   1.000
_cell.length_c   1.000
_cell.angle_alpha   90.00
_cell.angle_beta   90.00
_cell.angle_gamma   90.00
#
_symmetry.space_group_name_H-M   'P 1'
#
loop_
_entity.id
_entity.type
_entity.pdbx_description
1 polymer ?
#
loop_
_entity_poly.entity_id
_entity_poly.type
_entity_poly.pdbx_seq_one_letter_code
_entity_poly.pdbx_strand_id
1 'polypeptide(L)'
;MPETFVVPARQGEVIDAVMLISTAELNDLLQQPDVVIFDCRHDLTDPESGLKRFTESHIAGAQFAGVDTDLSGAKNGTNGRHPLPPPSAFAAFLERGGVSASTRVFAYDDVGGQYAARLWWMARWIGFDGVRVLDGGWPKWLAEHRPVTAETTTPVAGQLSINVDESMVLTTDDVVANLAEGAQLVIDARAPARYRGEVEPLDPVAGHIPGAANRFFQDNLQTDTSFRPASELAEAFSRILGDRKPATVIHQCGSGITACANLLAMEHAGLTGSKLYAGSWSEWVADPSRPVATGSR
;
A
#
# COMPACT_ATOMS: atom_id res chain seq x y z
N MET A 1 40.81 -33.18 -1.74
CA MET A 1 39.61 -32.67 -1.06
C MET A 1 39.70 -31.17 -1.12
N PRO A 2 38.77 -30.45 -1.78
CA PRO A 2 38.89 -29.01 -1.92
C PRO A 2 38.40 -28.31 -0.65
N GLU A 3 39.19 -27.35 -0.20
CA GLU A 3 38.97 -26.54 0.99
C GLU A 3 37.71 -25.68 0.83
N THR A 4 36.77 -25.85 1.76
CA THR A 4 35.54 -25.08 1.86
C THR A 4 35.89 -23.64 2.25
N PHE A 5 35.73 -22.71 1.32
CA PHE A 5 35.71 -21.27 1.64
C PHE A 5 34.48 -20.98 2.47
N VAL A 6 34.67 -20.90 3.79
CA VAL A 6 33.67 -20.36 4.71
C VAL A 6 33.76 -18.84 4.61
N VAL A 7 32.80 -18.23 3.91
CA VAL A 7 32.60 -16.78 3.98
C VAL A 7 32.12 -16.47 5.40
N PRO A 8 32.82 -15.63 6.18
CA PRO A 8 32.40 -15.33 7.54
C PRO A 8 31.14 -14.46 7.47
N ALA A 9 30.11 -14.88 8.21
CA ALA A 9 28.92 -14.08 8.43
C ALA A 9 29.31 -12.74 9.06
N ARG A 10 28.87 -11.62 8.46
CA ARG A 10 28.99 -10.31 9.09
C ARG A 10 28.04 -10.29 10.28
N GLN A 11 28.61 -10.22 11.48
CA GLN A 11 27.87 -9.95 12.71
C GLN A 11 27.23 -8.56 12.63
N GLY A 12 25.90 -8.50 12.74
CA GLY A 12 25.18 -7.25 13.05
C GLY A 12 24.22 -6.69 12.00
N GLU A 13 23.91 -7.38 10.89
CA GLU A 13 22.80 -6.96 10.03
C GLU A 13 21.46 -7.36 10.68
N VAL A 14 20.94 -6.45 11.50
CA VAL A 14 19.48 -6.23 11.50
C VAL A 14 19.15 -6.02 10.03
N ILE A 15 18.34 -6.88 9.41
CA ILE A 15 17.72 -6.52 8.14
C ILE A 15 16.92 -5.28 8.49
N ASP A 16 17.48 -4.13 8.14
CA ASP A 16 16.88 -2.84 8.38
C ASP A 16 15.48 -2.94 7.77
N ALA A 17 14.45 -2.79 8.62
CA ALA A 17 13.03 -2.89 8.28
C ALA A 17 12.59 -1.67 7.46
N VAL A 18 13.42 -1.30 6.50
CA VAL A 18 13.27 -0.20 5.58
C VAL A 18 12.10 -0.57 4.69
N MET A 19 11.02 0.22 4.70
CA MET A 19 9.84 -0.02 3.86
C MET A 19 9.91 0.74 2.53
N LEU A 20 10.84 1.69 2.45
CA LEU A 20 11.00 2.65 1.37
C LEU A 20 12.38 2.52 0.73
N ILE A 21 12.49 2.70 -0.57
CA ILE A 21 13.79 2.82 -1.26
C ILE A 21 13.93 4.22 -1.84
N SER A 22 15.11 4.82 -1.76
CA SER A 22 15.35 6.08 -2.45
C SER A 22 15.49 5.88 -3.97
N THR A 23 15.24 6.93 -4.73
CA THR A 23 15.48 7.00 -6.18
C THR A 23 16.94 6.73 -6.54
N ALA A 24 17.89 7.12 -5.68
CA ALA A 24 19.31 6.84 -5.85
C ALA A 24 19.63 5.35 -5.73
N GLU A 25 19.17 4.72 -4.65
CA GLU A 25 19.39 3.30 -4.40
C GLU A 25 18.73 2.45 -5.49
N LEU A 26 17.49 2.75 -5.90
CA LEU A 26 16.84 1.99 -6.96
C LEU A 26 17.58 2.12 -8.30
N ASN A 27 18.09 3.31 -8.62
CA ASN A 27 18.87 3.53 -9.84
C ASN A 27 20.14 2.65 -9.90
N ASP A 28 20.82 2.48 -8.77
CA ASP A 28 22.02 1.65 -8.68
C ASP A 28 21.71 0.14 -8.79
N LEU A 29 20.45 -0.24 -8.62
CA LEU A 29 19.98 -1.62 -8.65
C LEU A 29 19.34 -2.05 -9.98
N LEU A 30 19.07 -1.13 -10.92
CA LEU A 30 18.28 -1.41 -12.14
C LEU A 30 18.79 -2.58 -12.99
N GLN A 31 20.09 -2.87 -12.94
CA GLN A 31 20.72 -3.91 -13.76
C GLN A 31 20.88 -5.25 -13.01
N GLN A 32 20.42 -5.32 -11.76
CA GLN A 32 20.54 -6.53 -10.96
C GLN A 32 19.45 -7.54 -11.36
N PRO A 33 19.80 -8.83 -11.53
CA PRO A 33 18.87 -9.84 -12.06
C PRO A 33 17.77 -10.24 -11.08
N ASP A 34 17.91 -9.91 -9.80
CA ASP A 34 16.95 -10.20 -8.74
C ASP A 34 16.01 -9.02 -8.46
N VAL A 35 15.99 -7.99 -9.31
CA VAL A 35 15.15 -6.79 -9.13
C VAL A 35 13.93 -6.83 -10.04
N VAL A 36 12.75 -6.66 -9.45
CA VAL A 36 11.49 -6.47 -10.19
C VAL A 36 10.86 -5.16 -9.76
N ILE A 37 10.40 -4.38 -10.73
CA ILE A 37 9.81 -3.05 -10.49
C ILE A 37 8.36 -3.06 -10.98
N PHE A 38 7.45 -2.52 -10.19
CA PHE A 38 6.04 -2.34 -10.58
C PHE A 38 5.65 -0.88 -10.60
N ASP A 39 5.13 -0.44 -11.74
CA ASP A 39 4.47 0.85 -11.92
C ASP A 39 2.98 0.70 -11.59
N CYS A 40 2.54 1.35 -10.52
CA CYS A 40 1.17 1.33 -10.00
C CYS A 40 0.41 2.63 -10.30
N ARG A 41 0.88 3.47 -11.24
CA ARG A 41 0.21 4.74 -11.58
C ARG A 41 -1.23 4.49 -11.99
N HIS A 42 -2.16 5.28 -11.43
CA HIS A 42 -3.59 5.12 -11.66
C HIS A 42 -4.35 6.43 -11.41
N ASP A 43 -5.51 6.59 -12.06
CA ASP A 43 -6.45 7.68 -11.83
C ASP A 43 -7.86 7.09 -11.69
N LEU A 44 -8.55 7.45 -10.60
CA LEU A 44 -9.90 6.96 -10.32
C LEU A 44 -10.95 7.43 -11.34
N THR A 45 -10.68 8.52 -12.05
CA THR A 45 -11.57 9.12 -13.06
C THR A 45 -11.21 8.69 -14.48
N ASP A 46 -10.01 8.15 -14.68
CA ASP A 46 -9.52 7.63 -15.96
C ASP A 46 -8.69 6.35 -15.72
N PRO A 47 -9.35 5.17 -15.64
CA PRO A 47 -8.67 3.91 -15.35
C PRO A 47 -7.58 3.52 -16.35
N GLU A 48 -7.69 3.95 -17.60
CA GLU A 48 -6.71 3.64 -18.66
C GLU A 48 -5.46 4.54 -18.57
N SER A 49 -5.56 5.67 -17.86
CA SER A 49 -4.49 6.66 -17.77
C SER A 49 -3.17 6.08 -17.25
N GLY A 50 -3.23 5.14 -16.30
CA GLY A 50 -2.06 4.48 -15.73
C GLY A 50 -1.26 3.73 -16.79
N LEU A 51 -1.93 2.86 -17.54
CA LEU A 51 -1.31 2.07 -18.60
C LEU A 51 -0.78 2.96 -19.73
N LYS A 52 -1.52 4.02 -20.08
CA LYS A 52 -1.09 5.00 -21.07
C LYS A 52 0.20 5.68 -20.63
N ARG A 53 0.27 6.21 -19.40
CA ARG A 53 1.46 6.86 -18.85
C ARG A 53 2.65 5.89 -18.76
N PHE A 54 2.41 4.63 -18.40
CA PHE A 54 3.43 3.57 -18.43
C PHE A 54 3.99 3.35 -19.83
N THR A 55 3.12 3.23 -20.83
CA THR A 55 3.53 3.02 -22.23
C THR A 55 4.31 4.22 -22.79
N GLU A 56 3.97 5.44 -22.37
CA GLU A 56 4.70 6.66 -22.75
C GLU A 56 6.13 6.69 -22.16
N SER A 57 6.26 6.43 -20.85
CA SER A 57 7.56 6.29 -20.20
C SER A 57 7.45 5.70 -18.79
N HIS A 58 8.43 4.89 -18.40
CA HIS A 58 8.53 4.26 -17.09
C HIS A 58 10.00 4.03 -16.69
N ILE A 59 10.22 3.55 -15.46
CA ILE A 59 11.55 3.14 -14.98
C ILE A 59 11.97 1.85 -15.73
N ALA A 60 13.21 1.78 -16.22
CA ALA A 60 13.68 0.63 -16.97
C ALA A 60 13.49 -0.70 -16.21
N GLY A 61 12.90 -1.69 -16.88
CA GLY A 61 12.58 -2.99 -16.29
C GLY A 61 11.26 -3.05 -15.52
N ALA A 62 10.54 -1.93 -15.37
CA ALA A 62 9.24 -1.94 -14.69
C ALA A 62 8.16 -2.69 -15.49
N GLN A 63 7.27 -3.33 -14.75
CA GLN A 63 6.02 -3.91 -15.24
C GLN A 63 4.84 -3.06 -14.77
N PHE A 64 3.78 -2.97 -15.56
CA PHE A 64 2.58 -2.28 -15.14
C PHE A 64 1.76 -3.15 -14.17
N ALA A 65 1.33 -2.56 -13.05
CA ALA A 65 0.44 -3.17 -12.06
C ALA A 65 -0.88 -2.39 -12.06
N GLY A 66 -1.90 -2.91 -12.75
CA GLY A 66 -3.19 -2.25 -12.83
C GLY A 66 -3.94 -2.32 -11.51
N VAL A 67 -4.33 -1.16 -10.97
CA VAL A 67 -5.06 -1.10 -9.68
C VAL A 67 -6.39 -1.84 -9.76
N ASP A 68 -7.13 -1.67 -10.85
CA ASP A 68 -8.44 -2.32 -11.07
C ASP A 68 -8.34 -3.79 -11.52
N THR A 69 -7.23 -4.18 -12.14
CA THR A 69 -7.07 -5.49 -12.79
C THR A 69 -6.25 -6.49 -11.96
N ASP A 70 -5.17 -6.02 -11.36
CA ASP A 70 -4.18 -6.85 -10.68
C ASP A 70 -4.21 -6.66 -9.16
N LEU A 71 -4.51 -5.43 -8.71
CA LEU A 71 -4.58 -5.08 -7.28
C LEU A 71 -6.02 -5.07 -6.73
N SER A 72 -7.00 -5.49 -7.53
CA SER A 72 -8.41 -5.57 -7.15
C SER A 72 -9.07 -6.84 -7.68
N GLY A 73 -10.02 -7.36 -6.92
CA GLY A 73 -10.87 -8.49 -7.29
C GLY A 73 -12.15 -8.07 -8.02
N ALA A 74 -12.96 -9.07 -8.37
CA ALA A 74 -14.26 -8.84 -8.97
C ALA A 74 -15.22 -8.16 -7.98
N LYS A 75 -15.92 -7.13 -8.45
CA LYS A 75 -16.99 -6.45 -7.71
C LYS A 75 -18.24 -7.32 -7.70
N ASN A 76 -18.89 -7.44 -6.55
CA ASN A 76 -20.19 -8.11 -6.41
C ASN A 76 -21.35 -7.13 -6.10
N GLY A 77 -21.06 -5.82 -6.11
CA GLY A 77 -22.01 -4.76 -5.80
C GLY A 77 -22.05 -4.35 -4.33
N THR A 78 -21.53 -5.16 -3.42
CA THR A 78 -21.52 -4.87 -1.98
C THR A 78 -20.13 -4.89 -1.35
N ASN A 79 -19.12 -5.49 -2.00
CA ASN A 79 -17.74 -5.64 -1.48
C ASN A 79 -16.82 -4.42 -1.74
N GLY A 80 -17.40 -3.23 -1.90
CA GLY A 80 -16.68 -1.99 -2.14
C GLY A 80 -16.11 -1.81 -3.56
N ARG A 81 -15.40 -0.70 -3.79
CA ARG A 81 -14.87 -0.33 -5.12
C ARG A 81 -13.57 -1.03 -5.51
N HIS A 82 -12.78 -1.50 -4.56
CA HIS A 82 -11.52 -2.21 -4.83
C HIS A 82 -11.42 -3.40 -3.86
N PRO A 83 -12.28 -4.42 -4.00
CA PRO A 83 -12.17 -5.62 -3.18
C PRO A 83 -10.81 -6.28 -3.38
N LEU A 84 -10.30 -7.03 -2.39
CA LEU A 84 -9.07 -7.79 -2.58
C LEU A 84 -9.30 -8.90 -3.64
N PRO A 85 -8.34 -9.14 -4.55
CA PRO A 85 -8.38 -10.32 -5.40
C PRO A 85 -8.14 -11.59 -4.57
N PRO A 86 -8.50 -12.77 -5.10
CA PRO A 86 -8.07 -14.04 -4.50
C PRO A 86 -6.54 -14.05 -4.33
N PRO A 87 -6.00 -14.51 -3.18
CA PRO A 87 -4.55 -14.55 -2.94
C PRO A 87 -3.75 -15.22 -4.06
N SER A 88 -4.28 -16.31 -4.62
CA SER A 88 -3.67 -17.04 -5.73
C SER A 88 -3.62 -16.24 -7.03
N ALA A 89 -4.62 -15.38 -7.29
CA ALA A 89 -4.64 -14.54 -8.49
C ALA A 89 -3.57 -13.44 -8.39
N PHE A 90 -3.41 -12.83 -7.22
CA PHE A 90 -2.37 -11.84 -6.97
C PHE A 90 -0.96 -12.47 -6.99
N ALA A 91 -0.78 -13.65 -6.38
CA ALA A 91 0.48 -14.39 -6.48
C ALA A 91 0.86 -14.70 -7.93
N ALA A 92 -0.09 -15.19 -8.72
CA ALA A 92 0.12 -15.43 -10.15
C ALA A 92 0.46 -14.15 -10.94
N PHE A 93 -0.08 -12.99 -10.54
CA PHE A 93 0.32 -11.70 -11.11
C PHE A 93 1.79 -11.38 -10.81
N LEU A 94 2.22 -11.51 -9.55
CA LEU A 94 3.63 -11.29 -9.18
C LEU A 94 4.57 -12.28 -9.91
N GLU A 95 4.19 -13.56 -9.99
CA GLU A 95 4.97 -14.57 -10.71
C GLU A 95 5.12 -14.22 -12.20
N ARG A 96 4.06 -13.76 -12.88
CA ARG A 96 4.14 -13.27 -14.27
C ARG A 96 5.08 -12.06 -14.42
N GLY A 97 5.17 -11.24 -13.38
CA GLY A 97 6.13 -10.13 -13.28
C GLY A 97 7.58 -10.56 -13.03
N GLY A 98 7.84 -11.86 -12.84
CA GLY A 98 9.18 -12.42 -12.56
C GLY A 98 9.52 -12.50 -11.07
N VAL A 99 8.54 -12.35 -10.18
CA VAL A 99 8.79 -12.42 -8.74
C VAL A 99 8.96 -13.87 -8.28
N SER A 100 10.05 -14.10 -7.55
CA SER A 100 10.37 -15.35 -6.87
C SER A 100 10.76 -15.08 -5.42
N ALA A 101 10.96 -16.11 -4.60
CA ALA A 101 11.30 -15.97 -3.19
C ALA A 101 12.56 -15.13 -2.90
N SER A 102 13.51 -15.06 -3.84
CA SER A 102 14.75 -14.26 -3.69
C SER A 102 14.69 -12.90 -4.37
N THR A 103 13.58 -12.56 -5.02
CA THR A 103 13.42 -11.29 -5.74
C THR A 103 13.28 -10.13 -4.76
N ARG A 104 13.87 -8.98 -5.08
CA ARG A 104 13.60 -7.69 -4.46
C ARG A 104 12.61 -6.92 -5.33
N VAL A 105 11.45 -6.61 -4.78
CA VAL A 105 10.35 -5.94 -5.47
C VAL A 105 10.31 -4.47 -5.06
N PHE A 106 10.22 -3.58 -6.05
CA PHE A 106 10.04 -2.14 -5.83
C PHE A 106 8.77 -1.67 -6.54
N ALA A 107 7.85 -1.06 -5.80
CA ALA A 107 6.64 -0.48 -6.36
C ALA A 107 6.70 1.05 -6.33
N TYR A 108 6.17 1.72 -7.36
CA TYR A 108 6.04 3.18 -7.38
C TYR A 108 4.72 3.61 -8.00
N ASP A 109 4.33 4.86 -7.74
CA ASP A 109 3.28 5.57 -8.47
C ASP A 109 3.65 7.05 -8.61
N ASP A 110 2.70 7.90 -8.99
CA ASP A 110 2.90 9.32 -9.24
C ASP A 110 2.17 10.26 -8.26
N VAL A 111 1.63 9.73 -7.17
CA VAL A 111 0.77 10.48 -6.24
C VAL A 111 1.08 10.15 -4.77
N GLY A 112 2.37 9.97 -4.47
CA GLY A 112 2.84 9.79 -3.09
C GLY A 112 2.70 8.38 -2.55
N GLY A 113 2.72 7.37 -3.43
CA GLY A 113 2.84 5.97 -3.06
C GLY A 113 1.55 5.29 -2.64
N GLN A 114 0.37 5.91 -2.79
CA GLN A 114 -0.89 5.32 -2.32
C GLN A 114 -1.28 4.01 -3.03
N TYR A 115 -0.95 3.87 -4.31
CA TYR A 115 -1.23 2.66 -5.09
C TYR A 115 -0.09 1.66 -4.93
N ALA A 116 1.16 2.14 -4.93
CA ALA A 116 2.32 1.32 -4.65
C ALA A 116 2.26 0.68 -3.25
N ALA A 117 1.77 1.42 -2.25
CA ALA A 117 1.56 0.92 -0.90
C ALA A 117 0.52 -0.21 -0.86
N ARG A 118 -0.49 -0.21 -1.76
CA ARG A 118 -1.42 -1.34 -1.84
C ARG A 118 -0.72 -2.60 -2.34
N LEU A 119 0.10 -2.51 -3.36
CA LEU A 119 0.92 -3.65 -3.82
C LEU A 119 1.83 -4.15 -2.70
N TRP A 120 2.55 -3.23 -2.02
CA TRP A 120 3.38 -3.57 -0.86
C TRP A 120 2.60 -4.30 0.23
N TRP A 121 1.43 -3.79 0.59
CA TRP A 121 0.59 -4.40 1.64
C TRP A 121 0.08 -5.78 1.20
N MET A 122 -0.39 -5.93 -0.05
CA MET A 122 -0.90 -7.19 -0.58
C MET A 122 0.19 -8.25 -0.70
N ALA A 123 1.41 -7.87 -1.06
CA ALA A 123 2.55 -8.78 -1.10
C ALA A 123 2.88 -9.32 0.29
N ARG A 124 2.89 -8.47 1.30
CA ARG A 124 3.04 -8.89 2.70
C ARG A 124 1.88 -9.77 3.17
N TRP A 125 0.65 -9.45 2.77
CA TRP A 125 -0.55 -10.23 3.07
C TRP A 125 -0.46 -11.67 2.59
N ILE A 126 0.15 -11.92 1.42
CA ILE A 126 0.38 -13.28 0.92
C ILE A 126 1.71 -13.91 1.40
N GLY A 127 2.42 -13.27 2.33
CA GLY A 127 3.64 -13.79 2.94
C GLY A 127 4.94 -13.41 2.22
N PHE A 128 4.92 -12.42 1.34
CA PHE A 128 6.11 -11.93 0.64
C PHE A 128 6.62 -10.58 1.21
N ASP A 129 7.71 -10.64 1.97
CA ASP A 129 8.32 -9.47 2.63
C ASP A 129 9.34 -8.70 1.78
N GLY A 130 9.77 -9.26 0.64
CA GLY A 130 10.80 -8.71 -0.24
C GLY A 130 10.39 -7.47 -1.03
N VAL A 131 9.37 -6.74 -0.59
CA VAL A 131 8.77 -5.60 -1.30
C VAL A 131 9.04 -4.27 -0.60
N ARG A 132 9.32 -3.22 -1.38
CA ARG A 132 9.55 -1.84 -0.92
C ARG A 132 8.83 -0.84 -1.83
N VAL A 133 8.58 0.37 -1.34
CA VAL A 133 7.99 1.46 -2.14
C VAL A 133 9.05 2.52 -2.48
N LEU A 134 9.07 3.01 -3.72
CA LEU A 134 9.95 4.09 -4.14
C LEU A 134 9.53 5.41 -3.50
N ASP A 135 10.40 5.96 -2.66
CA ASP A 135 10.15 7.20 -1.93
C ASP A 135 10.16 8.42 -2.88
N GLY A 136 9.06 9.19 -2.88
CA GLY A 136 8.83 10.27 -3.84
C GLY A 136 8.42 9.82 -5.25
N GLY A 137 8.38 8.50 -5.49
CA GLY A 137 7.82 7.89 -6.69
C GLY A 137 8.34 8.44 -8.02
N TRP A 138 7.47 8.42 -9.03
CA TRP A 138 7.75 8.90 -10.38
C TRP A 138 8.09 10.41 -10.45
N PRO A 139 7.42 11.32 -9.72
CA PRO A 139 7.74 12.75 -9.76
C PRO A 139 9.18 13.04 -9.34
N LYS A 140 9.65 12.42 -8.25
CA LYS A 140 11.02 12.59 -7.77
C LYS A 140 12.04 11.96 -8.72
N TRP A 141 11.73 10.79 -9.28
CA TRP A 141 12.56 10.13 -10.31
C TRP A 141 12.84 11.07 -11.50
N LEU A 142 11.80 11.72 -12.01
CA LEU A 142 11.91 12.68 -13.10
C LEU A 142 12.64 13.97 -12.69
N ALA A 143 12.35 14.51 -11.51
CA ALA A 143 12.97 15.74 -11.01
C ALA A 143 14.49 15.59 -10.83
N GLU A 144 14.96 14.38 -10.55
CA GLU A 144 16.38 14.04 -10.44
C GLU A 144 17.02 13.61 -11.77
N HIS A 145 16.31 13.77 -12.89
CA HIS A 145 16.77 13.43 -14.24
C HIS A 145 17.26 11.99 -14.40
N ARG A 146 16.59 11.04 -13.72
CA ARG A 146 16.96 9.63 -13.79
C ARG A 146 16.49 8.99 -15.10
N PRO A 147 17.15 7.89 -15.54
CA PRO A 147 16.80 7.24 -16.79
C PRO A 147 15.35 6.77 -16.84
N VAL A 148 14.70 6.99 -17.98
CA VAL A 148 13.35 6.48 -18.29
C VAL A 148 13.37 5.80 -19.64
N THR A 149 12.42 4.91 -19.87
CA THR A 149 12.26 4.19 -21.14
C THR A 149 10.79 4.01 -21.50
N ALA A 150 10.52 3.75 -22.77
CA ALA A 150 9.24 3.23 -23.25
C ALA A 150 9.36 1.75 -23.69
N GLU A 151 10.55 1.16 -23.57
CA GLU A 151 10.80 -0.23 -23.94
C GLU A 151 10.15 -1.18 -22.93
N THR A 152 9.33 -2.11 -23.43
CA THR A 152 8.72 -3.14 -22.60
C THR A 152 9.68 -4.30 -22.40
N THR A 153 9.64 -4.91 -21.21
CA THR A 153 10.38 -6.13 -20.90
C THR A 153 9.39 -7.28 -20.74
N THR A 154 9.76 -8.48 -21.21
CA THR A 154 9.01 -9.71 -20.96
C THR A 154 9.74 -10.51 -19.89
N PRO A 155 9.24 -10.57 -18.65
CA PRO A 155 9.89 -11.31 -17.58
C PRO A 155 9.84 -12.81 -17.86
N VAL A 156 10.84 -13.52 -17.34
CA VAL A 156 10.70 -14.95 -17.11
C VAL A 156 9.83 -15.11 -15.87
N ALA A 157 8.77 -15.91 -15.97
CA ALA A 157 7.87 -16.14 -14.84
C ALA A 157 8.64 -16.72 -13.65
N GLY A 158 8.39 -16.14 -12.48
CA GLY A 158 8.94 -16.60 -11.21
C GLY A 158 8.08 -17.69 -10.57
N GLN A 159 8.37 -17.97 -9.30
CA GLN A 159 7.62 -18.93 -8.49
C GLN A 159 7.57 -18.44 -7.04
N LEU A 160 6.37 -18.34 -6.49
CA LEU A 160 6.10 -17.97 -5.12
C LEU A 160 5.38 -19.09 -4.37
N SER A 161 5.67 -19.19 -3.08
CA SER A 161 4.84 -19.92 -2.13
C SER A 161 4.00 -18.91 -1.38
N ILE A 162 2.68 -19.11 -1.35
CA ILE A 162 1.77 -18.22 -0.62
C ILE A 162 1.64 -18.67 0.84
N ASN A 163 1.71 -17.71 1.76
CA ASN A 163 1.36 -17.90 3.16
C ASN A 163 0.50 -16.70 3.59
N VAL A 164 -0.82 -16.85 3.43
CA VAL A 164 -1.77 -15.76 3.68
C VAL A 164 -1.87 -15.49 5.18
N ASP A 165 -1.59 -14.26 5.59
CA ASP A 165 -1.85 -13.81 6.96
C ASP A 165 -3.27 -13.21 7.05
N GLU A 166 -4.24 -14.08 7.36
CA GLU A 166 -5.64 -13.68 7.54
C GLU A 166 -5.81 -12.63 8.64
N SER A 167 -4.86 -12.52 9.58
CA SER A 167 -4.96 -11.51 10.63
C SER A 167 -4.75 -10.09 10.11
N MET A 168 -4.20 -9.89 8.91
CA MET A 168 -3.95 -8.56 8.33
C MET A 168 -5.22 -7.86 7.84
N VAL A 169 -6.31 -8.60 7.61
CA VAL A 169 -7.55 -8.10 7.04
C VAL A 169 -8.70 -8.25 8.01
N LEU A 170 -9.48 -7.19 8.18
CA LEU A 170 -10.74 -7.24 8.91
C LEU A 170 -11.91 -7.21 7.94
N THR A 171 -12.93 -8.00 8.23
CA THR A 171 -14.21 -7.99 7.52
C THR A 171 -15.08 -6.82 8.01
N THR A 172 -16.17 -6.53 7.29
CA THR A 172 -17.13 -5.53 7.78
C THR A 172 -17.76 -5.95 9.11
N ASP A 173 -18.00 -7.24 9.31
CA ASP A 173 -18.58 -7.77 10.56
C ASP A 173 -17.65 -7.53 11.75
N ASP A 174 -16.32 -7.69 11.56
CA ASP A 174 -15.33 -7.36 12.59
C ASP A 174 -15.37 -5.88 12.96
N VAL A 175 -15.51 -4.99 11.96
CA VAL A 175 -15.60 -3.54 12.19
C VAL A 175 -16.92 -3.17 12.90
N VAL A 176 -18.02 -3.83 12.55
CA VAL A 176 -19.31 -3.65 13.23
C VAL A 176 -19.23 -4.10 14.69
N ALA A 177 -18.64 -5.26 14.95
CA ALA A 177 -18.42 -5.75 16.32
C ALA A 177 -17.56 -4.76 17.14
N ASN A 178 -16.51 -4.21 16.54
CA ASN A 178 -15.64 -3.22 17.18
C ASN A 178 -16.39 -1.94 17.61
N LEU A 179 -17.50 -1.56 16.94
CA LEU A 179 -18.30 -0.41 17.37
C LEU A 179 -18.90 -0.59 18.77
N ALA A 180 -19.24 -1.83 19.15
CA ALA A 180 -19.78 -2.12 20.47
C ALA A 180 -18.67 -2.24 21.54
N GLU A 181 -17.52 -2.79 21.16
CA GLU A 181 -16.43 -3.11 22.10
C GLU A 181 -15.48 -1.93 22.36
N GLY A 182 -15.23 -1.09 21.35
CA GLY A 182 -14.27 0.01 21.43
C GLY A 182 -12.81 -0.42 21.64
N ALA A 183 -12.50 -1.69 21.37
CA ALA A 183 -11.18 -2.30 21.58
C ALA A 183 -10.14 -1.76 20.59
N GLN A 184 -10.55 -1.56 19.32
CA GLN A 184 -9.68 -1.09 18.24
C GLN A 184 -10.02 0.33 17.79
N LEU A 185 -8.98 1.07 17.40
CA LEU A 185 -9.13 2.41 16.82
C LEU A 185 -9.23 2.31 15.31
N VAL A 186 -10.32 2.79 14.72
CA VAL A 186 -10.44 2.96 13.28
C VAL A 186 -9.78 4.27 12.87
N ILE A 187 -8.88 4.23 11.88
CA ILE A 187 -8.25 5.41 11.28
C ILE A 187 -8.69 5.51 9.81
N ASP A 188 -9.33 6.64 9.48
CA ASP A 188 -9.77 6.98 8.13
C ASP A 188 -8.69 7.78 7.40
N ALA A 189 -8.23 7.27 6.25
CA ALA A 189 -7.21 7.91 5.41
C ALA A 189 -7.74 8.92 4.38
N ARG A 190 -9.06 9.14 4.29
CA ARG A 190 -9.66 10.08 3.35
C ARG A 190 -9.38 11.52 3.72
N ALA A 191 -9.56 12.40 2.74
CA ALA A 191 -9.48 13.84 2.92
C ALA A 191 -10.44 14.31 4.04
N PRO A 192 -10.06 15.31 4.86
CA PRO A 192 -10.86 15.71 6.02
C PRO A 192 -12.30 16.10 5.68
N ALA A 193 -12.55 16.75 4.54
CA ALA A 193 -13.90 17.13 4.13
C ALA A 193 -14.80 15.90 3.83
N ARG A 194 -14.21 14.81 3.31
CA ARG A 194 -14.94 13.54 3.09
C ARG A 194 -15.26 12.85 4.41
N TYR A 195 -14.27 12.78 5.28
CA TYR A 195 -14.42 12.24 6.63
C TYR A 195 -15.50 12.98 7.43
N ARG A 196 -15.49 14.32 7.44
CA ARG A 196 -16.45 15.13 8.19
C ARG A 196 -17.88 15.08 7.62
N GLY A 197 -18.06 14.53 6.43
CA GLY A 197 -19.35 14.44 5.76
C GLY A 197 -19.77 15.71 5.02
N GLU A 198 -18.82 16.57 4.66
CA GLU A 198 -19.07 17.83 3.94
C GLU A 198 -19.21 17.59 2.43
N VAL A 199 -18.44 16.64 1.90
CA VAL A 199 -18.43 16.25 0.48
C VAL A 199 -18.24 14.74 0.36
N GLU A 200 -18.87 14.10 -0.61
CA GLU A 200 -18.49 12.74 -1.02
C GLU A 200 -18.72 12.57 -2.52
N PRO A 201 -17.66 12.69 -3.34
CA PRO A 201 -17.80 12.63 -4.78
C PRO A 201 -17.86 11.20 -5.34
N LEU A 202 -17.55 10.17 -4.53
CA LEU A 202 -17.39 8.79 -5.03
C LEU A 202 -18.45 7.81 -4.52
N ASP A 203 -19.04 8.08 -3.36
CA ASP A 203 -19.94 7.18 -2.63
C ASP A 203 -21.31 7.84 -2.37
N PRO A 204 -22.39 7.06 -2.17
CA PRO A 204 -23.74 7.61 -1.99
C PRO A 204 -23.94 8.39 -0.69
N VAL A 205 -23.07 8.19 0.31
CA VAL A 205 -23.21 8.76 1.65
C VAL A 205 -21.89 9.37 2.10
N ALA A 206 -21.93 10.63 2.53
CA ALA A 206 -20.79 11.31 3.13
C ALA A 206 -20.74 11.08 4.65
N GLY A 207 -19.54 11.14 5.24
CA GLY A 207 -19.33 10.94 6.68
C GLY A 207 -18.24 9.90 6.93
N HIS A 208 -18.21 9.35 8.14
CA HIS A 208 -17.25 8.34 8.57
C HIS A 208 -17.88 7.27 9.47
N ILE A 209 -17.11 6.20 9.71
CA ILE A 209 -17.48 5.13 10.63
C ILE A 209 -17.46 5.70 12.05
N PRO A 210 -18.55 5.57 12.85
CA PRO A 210 -18.61 6.15 14.18
C PRO A 210 -17.40 5.81 15.05
N GLY A 211 -16.83 6.83 15.70
CA GLY A 211 -15.69 6.66 16.59
C GLY A 211 -14.34 6.54 15.89
N ALA A 212 -14.28 6.56 14.55
CA ALA A 212 -13.03 6.66 13.82
C ALA A 212 -12.30 7.98 14.14
N ALA A 213 -10.99 8.01 13.89
CA ALA A 213 -10.18 9.21 13.82
C ALA A 213 -9.76 9.46 12.35
N ASN A 214 -9.46 10.71 11.98
CA ASN A 214 -8.94 11.01 10.65
C ASN A 214 -7.43 11.18 10.65
N ARG A 215 -6.74 10.45 9.75
CA ARG A 215 -5.35 10.70 9.38
C ARG A 215 -5.27 10.74 7.87
N PHE A 216 -5.39 11.94 7.30
CA PHE A 216 -5.33 12.08 5.84
C PHE A 216 -3.96 11.60 5.33
N PHE A 217 -3.97 10.70 4.34
CA PHE A 217 -2.72 10.03 3.93
C PHE A 217 -1.65 11.00 3.41
N GLN A 218 -2.05 12.11 2.79
CA GLN A 218 -1.11 13.12 2.29
C GLN A 218 -0.37 13.84 3.42
N ASP A 219 -0.91 13.85 4.64
CA ASP A 219 -0.21 14.43 5.78
C ASP A 219 1.02 13.59 6.19
N ASN A 220 1.18 12.38 5.64
CA ASN A 220 2.38 11.57 5.81
C ASN A 220 3.50 11.96 4.84
N LEU A 221 3.23 12.85 3.89
CA LEU A 221 4.13 13.18 2.80
C LEU A 221 4.72 14.59 2.99
N GLN A 222 5.89 14.78 2.36
CA GLN A 222 6.52 16.06 2.09
C GLN A 222 5.99 16.62 0.76
N THR A 223 6.37 17.86 0.45
CA THR A 223 5.93 18.55 -0.79
C THR A 223 6.46 17.90 -2.06
N ASP A 224 7.59 17.19 -1.99
CA ASP A 224 8.16 16.42 -3.10
C ASP A 224 7.56 15.01 -3.23
N THR A 225 6.47 14.72 -2.51
CA THR A 225 5.78 13.42 -2.41
C THR A 225 6.56 12.31 -1.71
N SER A 226 7.76 12.59 -1.18
CA SER A 226 8.44 11.64 -0.29
C SER A 226 7.71 11.51 1.04
N PHE A 227 7.89 10.39 1.74
CA PHE A 227 7.41 10.25 3.10
C PHE A 227 8.14 11.21 4.03
N ARG A 228 7.44 11.69 5.06
CA ARG A 228 8.06 12.39 6.18
C ARG A 228 9.02 11.44 6.92
N PRO A 229 10.03 11.98 7.62
CA PRO A 229 10.91 11.18 8.46
C PRO A 229 10.14 10.28 9.42
N ALA A 230 10.61 9.04 9.60
CA ALA A 230 10.00 8.05 10.49
C ALA A 230 9.69 8.59 11.90
N SER A 231 10.54 9.46 12.46
CA SER A 231 10.32 10.09 13.76
C SER A 231 9.14 11.06 13.78
N GLU A 232 8.94 11.85 12.71
CA GLU A 232 7.78 12.76 12.60
C GLU A 232 6.48 11.97 12.46
N LEU A 233 6.51 10.89 11.67
CA LEU A 233 5.37 10.00 11.52
C LEU A 233 5.04 9.30 12.84
N ALA A 234 6.05 8.77 13.54
CA ALA A 234 5.87 8.14 14.85
C ALA A 234 5.20 9.09 15.84
N GLU A 235 5.65 10.34 15.90
CA GLU A 235 5.06 11.37 16.77
C GLU A 235 3.61 11.68 16.36
N ALA A 236 3.34 11.88 15.06
CA ALA A 236 2.02 12.18 14.55
C ALA A 236 1.01 11.06 14.81
N PHE A 237 1.38 9.81 14.57
CA PHE A 237 0.53 8.67 14.87
C PHE A 237 0.38 8.47 16.37
N SER A 238 1.43 8.63 17.19
CA SER A 238 1.32 8.49 18.65
C SER A 238 0.28 9.45 19.26
N ARG A 239 0.18 10.68 18.73
CA ARG A 239 -0.86 11.65 19.15
C ARG A 239 -2.28 11.15 18.85
N ILE A 240 -2.48 10.40 17.78
CA ILE A 240 -3.77 9.79 17.41
C ILE A 240 -4.05 8.55 18.26
N LEU A 241 -3.03 7.71 18.50
CA LEU A 241 -3.16 6.45 19.22
C LEU A 241 -3.40 6.63 20.73
N GLY A 242 -2.80 7.66 21.33
CA GLY A 242 -2.70 7.76 22.79
C GLY A 242 -1.96 6.54 23.34
N ASP A 243 -2.53 5.88 24.36
CA ASP A 243 -1.94 4.69 24.99
C ASP A 243 -2.20 3.37 24.23
N ARG A 244 -2.89 3.43 23.08
CA ARG A 244 -3.23 2.24 22.31
C ARG A 244 -2.01 1.67 21.61
N LYS A 245 -1.96 0.33 21.52
CA LYS A 245 -0.91 -0.36 20.77
C LYS A 245 -1.17 -0.22 19.26
N PRO A 246 -0.14 -0.06 18.41
CA PRO A 246 -0.30 -0.01 16.96
C PRO A 246 -1.11 -1.20 16.40
N ALA A 247 -0.87 -2.41 16.91
CA ALA A 247 -1.61 -3.61 16.50
C ALA A 247 -3.13 -3.58 16.77
N THR A 248 -3.64 -2.61 17.54
CA THR A 248 -5.07 -2.41 17.78
C THR A 248 -5.71 -1.38 16.83
N VAL A 249 -5.03 -1.04 15.74
CA VAL A 249 -5.51 -0.06 14.75
C VAL A 249 -6.09 -0.78 13.54
N ILE A 250 -7.23 -0.27 13.05
CA ILE A 250 -7.85 -0.67 11.79
C ILE A 250 -7.76 0.52 10.84
N HIS A 251 -7.06 0.37 9.72
CA HIS A 251 -7.03 1.38 8.67
C HIS A 251 -8.15 1.16 7.67
N GLN A 252 -8.79 2.26 7.27
CA GLN A 252 -9.76 2.28 6.17
C GLN A 252 -9.67 3.61 5.41
N CYS A 253 -10.25 3.66 4.22
CA CYS A 253 -10.40 4.91 3.48
C CYS A 253 -11.66 4.90 2.60
N GLY A 254 -11.59 5.37 1.35
CA GLY A 254 -12.70 5.19 0.41
C GLY A 254 -12.94 3.73 0.04
N SER A 255 -11.87 2.98 -0.23
CA SER A 255 -11.95 1.64 -0.86
C SER A 255 -10.68 0.79 -0.64
N GLY A 256 -9.98 0.99 0.47
CA GLY A 256 -8.81 0.19 0.85
C GLY A 256 -7.52 0.49 0.09
N ILE A 257 -7.44 1.62 -0.62
CA ILE A 257 -6.24 2.06 -1.36
C ILE A 257 -5.36 2.92 -0.43
N THR A 258 -5.78 4.17 -0.19
CA THR A 258 -5.01 5.14 0.62
C THR A 258 -4.83 4.73 2.09
N ALA A 259 -5.64 3.78 2.58
CA ALA A 259 -5.44 3.14 3.86
C ALA A 259 -4.08 2.42 3.94
N CYS A 260 -3.64 1.81 2.82
CA CYS A 260 -2.34 1.16 2.72
C CYS A 260 -1.18 2.16 2.85
N ALA A 261 -1.35 3.41 2.41
CA ALA A 261 -0.33 4.44 2.61
C ALA A 261 -0.15 4.81 4.09
N ASN A 262 -1.24 4.82 4.87
CA ASN A 262 -1.15 4.99 6.33
C ASN A 262 -0.49 3.78 7.00
N LEU A 263 -0.81 2.56 6.57
CA LEU A 263 -0.16 1.34 7.05
C LEU A 263 1.35 1.36 6.77
N LEU A 264 1.75 1.72 5.55
CA LEU A 264 3.15 1.89 5.16
C LEU A 264 3.86 2.95 6.01
N ALA A 265 3.20 4.10 6.25
CA ALA A 265 3.73 5.17 7.10
C ALA A 265 3.95 4.70 8.55
N MET A 266 3.01 3.93 9.11
CA MET A 266 3.14 3.37 10.46
C MET A 266 4.26 2.34 10.56
N GLU A 267 4.34 1.40 9.60
CA GLU A 267 5.43 0.42 9.55
C GLU A 267 6.80 1.12 9.39
N HIS A 268 6.91 2.13 8.52
CA HIS A 268 8.11 2.96 8.37
C HIS A 268 8.49 3.70 9.67
N ALA A 269 7.49 4.10 10.46
CA ALA A 269 7.66 4.72 11.77
C ALA A 269 7.95 3.73 12.92
N GLY A 270 8.06 2.43 12.62
CA GLY A 270 8.24 1.38 13.62
C GLY A 270 6.98 1.04 14.44
N LEU A 271 5.81 1.50 14.01
CA LEU A 271 4.51 1.25 14.63
C LEU A 271 3.81 0.09 13.91
N THR A 272 4.20 -1.14 14.24
CA THR A 272 3.86 -2.31 13.42
C THR A 272 2.59 -3.05 13.85
N GLY A 273 2.01 -3.81 12.91
CA GLY A 273 0.95 -4.80 13.19
C GLY A 273 -0.49 -4.29 13.07
N SER A 274 -0.69 -3.05 12.61
CA SER A 274 -2.01 -2.49 12.27
C SER A 274 -2.70 -3.30 11.15
N LYS A 275 -4.04 -3.27 11.13
CA LYS A 275 -4.87 -4.10 10.24
C LYS A 275 -5.58 -3.26 9.17
N LEU A 276 -6.01 -3.89 8.08
CA LEU A 276 -6.73 -3.24 6.99
C LEU A 276 -8.21 -3.68 6.97
N TYR A 277 -9.13 -2.73 6.94
CA TYR A 277 -10.50 -2.97 6.47
C TYR A 277 -10.59 -2.62 4.98
N ALA A 278 -10.44 -3.64 4.12
CA ALA A 278 -10.18 -3.45 2.70
C ALA A 278 -11.38 -2.87 1.92
N GLY A 279 -12.61 -3.31 2.19
CA GLY A 279 -13.78 -2.75 1.52
C GLY A 279 -14.08 -1.30 1.93
N SER A 280 -13.59 -0.89 3.12
CA SER A 280 -13.50 0.51 3.53
C SER A 280 -14.85 1.23 3.47
N TRP A 281 -14.88 2.56 3.30
CA TRP A 281 -16.12 3.33 3.24
C TRP A 281 -17.11 2.82 2.20
N SER A 282 -16.62 2.43 1.02
CA SER A 282 -17.47 1.97 -0.09
C SER A 282 -18.26 0.70 0.22
N GLU A 283 -17.67 -0.26 0.92
CA GLU A 283 -18.37 -1.44 1.42
C GLU A 283 -19.25 -1.07 2.63
N TRP A 284 -18.76 -0.18 3.50
CA TRP A 284 -19.51 0.26 4.69
C TRP A 284 -20.88 0.82 4.30
N VAL A 285 -20.92 1.79 3.38
CA VAL A 285 -22.15 2.48 2.98
C VAL A 285 -22.98 1.73 1.94
N ALA A 286 -22.51 0.57 1.46
CA ALA A 286 -23.33 -0.31 0.61
C ALA A 286 -24.51 -0.90 1.39
N ASP A 287 -24.41 -0.98 2.73
CA ASP A 287 -25.51 -1.32 3.62
C ASP A 287 -25.99 -0.06 4.37
N PRO A 288 -27.19 0.46 4.04
CA PRO A 288 -27.72 1.68 4.67
C PRO A 288 -28.11 1.49 6.14
N SER A 289 -28.12 0.26 6.67
CA SER A 289 -28.39 0.01 8.10
C SER A 289 -27.19 0.30 9.00
N ARG A 290 -25.98 0.38 8.44
CA ARG A 290 -24.76 0.66 9.21
C ARG A 290 -24.68 2.13 9.60
N PRO A 291 -24.26 2.45 10.83
CA PRO A 291 -24.28 3.82 11.32
C PRO A 291 -23.22 4.67 10.63
N VAL A 292 -23.54 5.95 10.46
CA VAL A 292 -22.68 6.98 9.87
C VAL A 292 -22.58 8.16 10.83
N ALA A 293 -21.37 8.64 11.06
CA ALA A 293 -21.08 9.85 11.84
C ALA A 293 -20.55 10.98 10.94
N THR A 294 -20.65 12.21 11.43
CA THR A 294 -20.14 13.43 10.78
C THR A 294 -19.38 14.29 11.80
N GLY A 295 -18.65 15.31 11.34
CA GLY A 295 -17.82 16.15 12.20
C GLY A 295 -16.38 15.63 12.39
N SER A 296 -15.61 16.32 13.22
CA SER A 296 -14.15 16.13 13.36
C SER A 296 -13.79 15.22 14.52
N ARG A 297 -12.78 14.37 14.33
CA ARG A 297 -12.02 13.68 15.37
C ARG A 297 -10.64 13.28 14.86
#